data_AF-A0A7S4LCF3-F1
#
_entry.id   AF-A0A7S4LCF3-F1
#
_cell.length_a   1.000
_cell.length_b   1.000
_cell.length_c   1.000
_cell.angle_alpha   90.00
_cell.angle_beta   90.00
_cell.angle_gamma   90.00
#
_symmetry.space_group_name_H-M   'P 1'
#
loop_
_entity.id
_entity.type
_entity.pdbx_description
1 polymer ?
#
loop_
_entity_poly.entity_id
_entity_poly.type
_entity_poly.pdbx_seq_one_letter_code
_entity_poly.pdbx_strand_id
1 'polypeptide(L)'
;SVYFFSPLLQHLMKSLAAATLCILLLFPMVHNAEAISTCSDSFQNGDETGVDCGGSCTACGCLLFHYDYAGHDIRSVVPVGTVQECQYLCQDESGCDFFTYHVPGKGCFLKTSDAGQTHNFGTLPLISGPKTCPAASPSPSASSSPSPPPSASSSP
;
A
#
# COMPACT_ATOMS: atom_id res chain seq x y z
N SER A 1 -66.66 9.53 11.11
CA SER A 1 -66.19 10.13 9.85
C SER A 1 -65.30 9.16 9.12
N VAL A 2 -65.86 8.43 8.17
CA VAL A 2 -65.13 7.44 7.37
C VAL A 2 -64.90 8.08 6.00
N TYR A 3 -63.64 8.36 5.69
CA TYR A 3 -63.23 8.94 4.41
C TYR A 3 -63.55 7.96 3.27
N PHE A 4 -64.60 8.26 2.49
CA PHE A 4 -64.95 7.54 1.27
C PHE A 4 -63.96 7.96 0.16
N PHE A 5 -62.84 7.23 0.04
CA PHE A 5 -61.91 7.41 -1.06
C PHE A 5 -62.51 6.83 -2.35
N SER A 6 -62.66 7.70 -3.35
CA SER A 6 -63.18 7.34 -4.68
C SER A 6 -62.30 6.27 -5.35
N PRO A 7 -62.87 5.27 -6.04
CA PRO A 7 -62.12 4.15 -6.66
C PRO A 7 -61.09 4.59 -7.71
N LEU A 8 -61.20 5.82 -8.22
CA LEU A 8 -60.23 6.46 -9.12
C LEU A 8 -58.90 6.77 -8.42
N LEU A 9 -58.94 7.14 -7.13
CA LEU A 9 -57.76 7.51 -6.33
C LEU A 9 -57.01 6.26 -5.83
N GLN A 10 -57.71 5.13 -5.67
CA GLN A 10 -57.10 3.83 -5.37
C GLN A 10 -56.33 3.24 -6.57
N HIS A 11 -56.74 3.53 -7.81
CA HIS A 11 -56.00 3.12 -9.02
C HIS A 11 -54.74 3.96 -9.24
N LEU A 12 -54.81 5.27 -9.01
CA LEU A 12 -53.68 6.18 -9.17
C LEU A 12 -52.54 5.90 -8.16
N MET A 13 -52.90 5.55 -6.92
CA MET A 13 -51.93 5.17 -5.88
C MET A 13 -51.26 3.80 -6.15
N LYS A 14 -51.96 2.85 -6.77
CA LYS A 14 -51.40 1.54 -7.18
C LYS A 14 -50.41 1.68 -8.34
N SER A 15 -50.64 2.62 -9.26
CA SER A 15 -49.73 2.89 -10.38
C SER A 15 -48.41 3.53 -9.93
N LEU A 16 -48.43 4.40 -8.91
CA LEU A 16 -47.18 4.92 -8.33
C LEU A 16 -46.43 3.84 -7.54
N ALA A 17 -47.12 3.01 -6.75
CA ALA A 17 -46.48 1.98 -5.92
C ALA A 17 -45.76 0.88 -6.75
N ALA A 18 -46.30 0.51 -7.91
CA ALA A 18 -45.68 -0.47 -8.81
C ALA A 18 -44.40 0.06 -9.48
N ALA A 19 -44.35 1.36 -9.79
CA ALA A 19 -43.16 2.00 -10.36
C ALA A 19 -42.03 2.11 -9.34
N THR A 20 -42.33 2.39 -8.07
CA THR A 20 -41.32 2.45 -6.99
C THR A 20 -40.76 1.07 -6.64
N LEU A 21 -41.56 0.01 -6.75
CA LEU A 21 -41.11 -1.38 -6.51
C LEU A 21 -40.18 -1.89 -7.63
N CYS A 22 -40.38 -1.43 -8.87
CA CYS A 22 -39.54 -1.81 -10.02
C CYS A 22 -38.14 -1.15 -9.96
N ILE A 23 -38.05 0.08 -9.45
CA ILE A 23 -36.77 0.80 -9.28
C ILE A 23 -35.90 0.15 -8.19
N LEU A 24 -36.49 -0.48 -7.16
CA LEU A 24 -35.75 -1.18 -6.10
C LEU A 24 -35.26 -2.60 -6.47
N LEU A 25 -35.70 -3.15 -7.62
CA LEU A 25 -35.32 -4.50 -8.06
C LEU A 25 -34.40 -4.51 -9.30
N LEU A 26 -34.25 -3.38 -10.00
CA LEU A 26 -33.31 -3.22 -11.13
C LEU A 26 -32.00 -2.52 -10.75
N PHE A 27 -31.96 -1.84 -9.61
CA PHE A 27 -30.73 -1.48 -8.95
C PHE A 27 -30.48 -2.53 -7.88
N PRO A 28 -29.62 -3.55 -8.10
CA PRO A 28 -29.05 -4.23 -6.95
C PRO A 28 -28.49 -3.11 -6.08
N MET A 29 -29.05 -2.98 -4.88
CA MET A 29 -28.45 -2.24 -3.80
C MET A 29 -26.98 -2.65 -3.80
N VAL A 30 -26.10 -1.74 -4.19
CA VAL A 30 -24.69 -1.87 -3.87
C VAL A 30 -24.62 -1.61 -2.36
N HIS A 31 -25.09 -2.59 -1.57
CA HIS A 31 -24.60 -2.85 -0.23
C HIS A 31 -23.24 -3.53 -0.39
N ASN A 32 -22.31 -2.89 -1.09
CA ASN A 32 -20.92 -3.13 -0.77
C ASN A 32 -20.60 -2.07 0.26
N ALA A 33 -20.76 -2.44 1.53
CA ALA A 33 -19.90 -1.91 2.56
C ALA A 33 -18.46 -2.38 2.22
N GLU A 34 -17.86 -1.78 1.19
CA GLU A 34 -16.41 -1.71 1.16
C GLU A 34 -16.06 -0.88 2.37
N ALA A 35 -15.38 -1.53 3.32
CA ALA A 35 -14.73 -0.82 4.40
C ALA A 35 -13.87 0.27 3.75
N ILE A 36 -14.30 1.53 3.92
CA ILE A 36 -13.63 2.68 3.34
C ILE A 36 -12.21 2.67 3.91
N SER A 37 -11.24 2.29 3.07
CA SER A 37 -9.83 2.34 3.40
C SER A 37 -9.44 3.81 3.62
N THR A 38 -9.23 4.23 4.85
CA THR A 38 -8.83 5.59 5.18
C THR A 38 -7.33 5.66 5.37
N CYS A 39 -6.62 5.96 4.29
CA CYS A 39 -5.14 5.98 4.21
C CYS A 39 -4.40 7.02 5.08
N SER A 40 -5.04 7.63 6.08
CA SER A 40 -4.46 8.69 6.92
C SER A 40 -5.17 8.85 8.27
N ASP A 41 -5.88 7.85 8.78
CA ASP A 41 -6.56 7.89 10.08
C ASP A 41 -5.82 7.15 11.19
N SER A 42 -4.62 6.62 10.91
CA SER A 42 -3.78 5.87 11.84
C SER A 42 -4.39 4.56 12.31
N PHE A 43 -5.37 4.04 11.58
CA PHE A 43 -5.97 2.74 11.84
C PHE A 43 -5.86 1.86 10.60
N GLN A 44 -5.38 0.62 10.80
CA GLN A 44 -5.41 -0.37 9.73
C GLN A 44 -6.85 -0.81 9.45
N ASN A 45 -7.46 -0.31 8.38
CA ASN A 45 -8.84 -0.64 8.00
C ASN A 45 -8.98 -0.88 6.47
N GLY A 46 -10.19 -1.24 6.01
CA GLY A 46 -10.40 -1.50 4.59
C GLY A 46 -9.53 -2.64 4.05
N ASP A 47 -8.86 -2.38 2.94
CA ASP A 47 -7.87 -3.24 2.29
C ASP A 47 -6.41 -2.84 2.59
N GLU A 48 -6.18 -2.02 3.63
CA GLU A 48 -4.85 -1.61 4.05
C GLU A 48 -3.99 -2.78 4.54
N THR A 49 -2.75 -2.81 4.08
CA THR A 49 -1.78 -3.85 4.45
C THR A 49 -1.02 -3.43 5.72
N GLY A 50 -0.91 -2.14 6.01
CA GLY A 50 -0.38 -1.60 7.26
C GLY A 50 -1.06 -0.29 7.60
N VAL A 51 -0.72 0.30 8.74
CA VAL A 51 -1.37 1.53 9.23
C VAL A 51 -1.23 2.63 8.18
N ASP A 52 -2.35 3.07 7.59
CA ASP A 52 -2.43 4.11 6.56
C ASP A 52 -1.80 3.74 5.20
N CYS A 53 -1.58 2.46 4.91
CA CYS A 53 -0.85 2.04 3.70
C CYS A 53 -1.22 0.64 3.14
N GLY A 54 -1.06 0.46 1.83
CA GLY A 54 -1.36 -0.76 1.08
C GLY A 54 -2.81 -0.90 0.63
N GLY A 55 -3.08 -1.92 -0.19
CA GLY A 55 -4.37 -2.07 -0.87
C GLY A 55 -4.65 -0.89 -1.79
N SER A 56 -5.74 -0.18 -1.50
CA SER A 56 -6.19 1.05 -2.15
C SER A 56 -5.40 2.29 -1.71
N CYS A 57 -4.54 2.17 -0.69
CA CYS A 57 -3.64 3.20 -0.19
C CYS A 57 -2.23 3.11 -0.78
N THR A 58 -1.38 4.13 -0.53
CA THR A 58 0.04 4.08 -0.90
C THR A 58 0.70 2.85 -0.29
N ALA A 59 1.51 2.10 -1.05
CA ALA A 59 2.12 0.85 -0.58
C ALA A 59 2.87 1.03 0.76
N CYS A 60 2.71 0.08 1.68
CA CYS A 60 3.41 0.15 2.96
C CYS A 60 4.92 0.14 2.79
N GLY A 61 5.57 1.02 3.55
CA GLY A 61 6.96 1.39 3.39
C GLY A 61 7.92 0.20 3.42
N CYS A 62 8.40 -0.17 2.23
CA CYS A 62 9.59 -0.98 2.03
C CYS A 62 10.84 -0.11 1.81
N LEU A 63 10.73 1.19 2.04
CA LEU A 63 11.75 2.18 1.77
C LEU A 63 12.68 2.35 2.98
N LEU A 64 13.97 2.34 2.72
CA LEU A 64 15.03 2.50 3.70
C LEU A 64 15.63 3.91 3.58
N PHE A 65 15.35 4.75 4.57
CA PHE A 65 15.88 6.11 4.65
C PHE A 65 17.32 6.11 5.19
N HIS A 66 18.18 6.92 4.58
CA HIS A 66 19.63 6.99 4.86
C HIS A 66 20.40 5.71 4.48
N TYR A 67 19.83 4.87 3.62
CA TYR A 67 20.50 3.69 3.08
C TYR A 67 20.88 3.88 1.63
N ASP A 68 22.04 3.35 1.28
CA ASP A 68 22.55 3.22 -0.08
C ASP A 68 22.80 1.74 -0.39
N TYR A 69 22.42 1.30 -1.59
CA TYR A 69 22.81 0.00 -2.12
C TYR A 69 24.00 0.23 -3.06
N ALA A 70 25.22 0.25 -2.53
CA ALA A 70 26.39 0.61 -3.33
C ALA A 70 26.64 -0.37 -4.50
N GLY A 71 26.89 0.18 -5.68
CA GLY A 71 27.13 -0.60 -6.91
C GLY A 71 25.88 -1.28 -7.45
N HIS A 72 26.10 -2.33 -8.26
CA HIS A 72 25.06 -3.10 -8.95
C HIS A 72 24.12 -2.27 -9.83
N ASP A 73 24.58 -1.09 -10.28
CA ASP A 73 23.82 -0.15 -11.08
C ASP A 73 23.62 -0.65 -12.52
N ILE A 74 22.36 -0.71 -12.95
CA ILE A 74 21.93 -0.96 -14.33
C ILE A 74 21.96 0.36 -15.10
N ARG A 75 21.27 1.37 -14.57
CA ARG A 75 21.20 2.73 -15.13
C ARG A 75 20.87 3.75 -14.05
N SER A 76 21.26 4.99 -14.30
CA SER A 76 20.92 6.15 -13.46
C SER A 76 20.04 7.13 -14.25
N VAL A 77 18.93 7.56 -13.65
CA VAL A 77 17.98 8.52 -14.23
C VAL A 77 18.02 9.82 -13.42
N VAL A 78 18.25 10.95 -14.09
CA VAL A 78 18.30 12.29 -13.49
C VAL A 78 17.66 13.29 -14.46
N PRO A 79 16.78 14.21 -14.02
CA PRO A 79 16.21 14.32 -12.69
C PRO A 79 14.93 13.47 -12.54
N VAL A 80 14.76 12.81 -11.40
CA VAL A 80 13.52 12.12 -11.00
C VAL A 80 12.86 12.92 -9.87
N GLY A 81 11.56 13.17 -9.96
CA GLY A 81 10.86 14.09 -9.08
C GLY A 81 10.60 13.54 -7.68
N THR A 82 10.38 12.23 -7.57
CA THR A 82 10.00 11.57 -6.32
C THR A 82 10.63 10.17 -6.21
N VAL A 83 10.72 9.65 -4.97
CA VAL A 83 11.16 8.27 -4.74
C VAL A 83 10.23 7.24 -5.38
N GLN A 84 8.93 7.55 -5.46
CA GLN A 84 7.95 6.64 -6.03
C GLN A 84 8.08 6.55 -7.55
N GLU A 85 8.41 7.65 -8.22
CA GLU A 85 8.80 7.65 -9.63
C GLU A 85 10.06 6.81 -9.86
N CYS A 86 11.05 6.88 -8.96
CA CYS A 86 12.22 6.01 -9.02
C CYS A 86 11.86 4.52 -8.87
N GLN A 87 10.93 4.19 -7.96
CA GLN A 87 10.41 2.83 -7.82
C GLN A 87 9.69 2.36 -9.09
N TYR A 88 8.85 3.20 -9.71
CA TYR A 88 8.21 2.88 -10.99
C TYR A 88 9.21 2.66 -12.12
N LEU A 89 10.28 3.45 -12.17
CA LEU A 89 11.37 3.23 -13.14
C LEU A 89 12.07 1.89 -12.92
N CYS A 90 12.21 1.43 -11.66
CA CYS A 90 12.70 0.08 -11.37
C CYS A 90 11.69 -1.00 -11.79
N GLN A 91 10.39 -0.74 -11.65
CA GLN A 91 9.33 -1.65 -12.10
C GLN A 91 9.40 -1.88 -13.61
N ASP A 92 9.62 -0.81 -14.38
CA ASP A 92 9.72 -0.83 -15.84
C ASP A 92 11.04 -1.42 -16.35
N GLU A 93 12.13 -1.28 -15.59
CA GLU A 93 13.43 -1.80 -15.99
C GLU A 93 13.56 -3.31 -15.78
N SER A 94 13.87 -4.02 -16.87
CA SER A 94 14.18 -5.45 -16.82
C SER A 94 15.49 -5.68 -16.05
N GLY A 95 15.44 -6.53 -15.02
CA GLY A 95 16.60 -6.84 -14.17
C GLY A 95 16.82 -5.86 -13.00
N CYS A 96 16.01 -4.80 -12.88
CA CYS A 96 16.00 -3.99 -11.66
C CYS A 96 15.19 -4.69 -10.57
N ASP A 97 15.87 -5.02 -9.47
CA ASP A 97 15.27 -5.61 -8.27
C ASP A 97 15.28 -4.62 -7.10
N PHE A 98 16.18 -3.63 -7.13
CA PHE A 98 16.35 -2.61 -6.09
C PHE A 98 16.68 -1.25 -6.70
N PHE A 99 16.49 -0.19 -5.92
CA PHE A 99 16.89 1.16 -6.32
C PHE A 99 17.42 1.98 -5.16
N THR A 100 18.17 3.03 -5.48
CA THR A 100 18.57 4.09 -4.54
C THR A 100 18.23 5.46 -5.14
N TYR A 101 17.51 6.28 -4.38
CA TYR A 101 17.09 7.63 -4.77
C TYR A 101 17.82 8.68 -3.94
N HIS A 102 18.52 9.58 -4.62
CA HIS A 102 19.26 10.69 -4.02
C HIS A 102 18.38 11.93 -4.06
N VAL A 103 17.84 12.34 -2.90
CA VAL A 103 16.87 13.44 -2.83
C VAL A 103 17.44 14.77 -3.34
N PRO A 104 18.66 15.22 -2.95
CA PRO A 104 19.17 16.53 -3.38
C PRO A 104 19.57 16.57 -4.85
N GLY A 105 20.12 15.46 -5.36
CA GLY A 105 20.54 15.33 -6.76
C GLY A 105 19.42 14.89 -7.70
N LYS A 106 18.26 14.51 -7.17
CA LYS A 106 17.14 13.90 -7.92
C LYS A 106 17.60 12.71 -8.78
N GLY A 107 18.59 11.97 -8.29
CA GLY A 107 19.17 10.83 -9.01
C GLY A 107 18.52 9.54 -8.58
N CYS A 108 18.07 8.76 -9.55
CA CYS A 108 17.50 7.43 -9.35
C CYS A 108 18.45 6.38 -9.93
N PHE A 109 19.00 5.55 -9.07
CA PHE A 109 19.93 4.49 -9.43
C PHE A 109 19.18 3.16 -9.40
N LEU A 110 18.99 2.55 -10.57
CA LEU A 110 18.33 1.24 -10.73
C LEU A 110 19.36 0.14 -10.57
N LYS A 111 19.07 -0.90 -9.77
CA LYS A 111 20.06 -1.86 -9.31
C LYS A 111 19.57 -3.30 -9.38
N THR A 112 20.49 -4.23 -9.61
CA THR A 112 20.20 -5.67 -9.64
C THR A 112 20.21 -6.33 -8.26
N SER A 113 20.77 -5.68 -7.22
CA SER A 113 20.93 -6.28 -5.89
C SER A 113 21.06 -5.22 -4.79
N ASP A 114 20.69 -5.61 -3.56
CA ASP A 114 20.88 -4.88 -2.31
C ASP A 114 22.18 -5.26 -1.57
N ALA A 115 23.01 -6.16 -2.10
CA ALA A 115 24.22 -6.67 -1.44
C ALA A 115 25.22 -5.57 -1.00
N GLY A 116 25.18 -4.41 -1.65
CA GLY A 116 25.96 -3.22 -1.28
C GLY A 116 25.33 -2.35 -0.19
N GLN A 117 24.37 -2.87 0.58
CA GLN A 117 23.66 -2.10 1.59
C GLN A 117 24.61 -1.50 2.62
N THR A 118 24.62 -0.17 2.68
CA THR A 118 25.35 0.60 3.66
C THR A 118 24.43 1.64 4.28
N HIS A 119 24.59 1.84 5.58
CA HIS A 119 23.92 2.92 6.27
C HIS A 119 24.74 4.20 6.07
N ASN A 120 24.29 5.04 5.15
CA ASN A 120 24.92 6.30 4.85
C ASN A 120 24.30 7.39 5.73
N PHE A 121 24.84 7.50 6.95
CA PHE A 121 24.59 8.65 7.85
C PHE A 121 25.25 9.96 7.36
N GLY A 122 25.59 10.03 6.07
CA GLY A 122 26.26 11.16 5.44
C GLY A 122 25.36 12.38 5.23
N THR A 123 25.85 13.35 4.44
CA THR A 123 25.29 14.71 4.32
C THR A 123 23.99 14.81 3.50
N LEU A 124 23.53 13.74 2.84
CA LEU A 124 22.37 13.79 1.95
C LEU A 124 21.33 12.72 2.32
N PRO A 125 20.02 13.03 2.25
CA PRO A 125 18.98 12.02 2.38
C PRO A 125 19.00 11.12 1.13
N LEU A 126 19.43 9.88 1.33
CA LEU A 126 19.28 8.78 0.38
C LEU A 126 18.07 7.93 0.79
N ILE A 127 17.31 7.45 -0.18
CA ILE A 127 16.17 6.55 0.06
C ILE A 127 16.32 5.36 -0.86
N SER A 128 16.53 4.17 -0.29
CA SER A 128 16.65 2.92 -1.04
C SER A 128 15.40 2.05 -0.90
N GLY A 129 15.17 1.13 -1.82
CA GLY A 129 14.03 0.23 -1.73
C GLY A 129 14.03 -0.87 -2.79
N PRO A 130 13.19 -1.92 -2.63
CA PRO A 130 12.98 -2.93 -3.66
C PRO A 130 12.09 -2.41 -4.80
N LYS A 131 12.13 -3.12 -5.95
CA LYS A 131 11.27 -2.90 -7.13
C LYS A 131 9.80 -2.76 -6.76
N THR A 132 9.32 -3.60 -5.85
CA THR A 132 7.95 -3.62 -5.35
C THR A 132 7.95 -3.72 -3.83
N CYS A 133 7.17 -2.87 -3.16
CA CYS A 133 6.91 -3.09 -1.74
C CYS A 133 5.94 -4.26 -1.57
N PRO A 134 6.25 -5.26 -0.72
CA PRO A 134 5.22 -6.20 -0.32
C PRO A 134 4.11 -5.42 0.39
N ALA A 135 2.87 -5.67 -0.06
CA ALA A 135 1.64 -5.35 0.65
C ALA A 135 1.70 -6.04 2.01
N ALA A 136 2.28 -5.35 3.00
CA ALA A 136 2.67 -5.82 4.33
C ALA A 136 2.56 -7.33 4.58
N SER A 137 3.68 -8.01 4.48
CA SER A 137 3.83 -9.32 5.12
C SER A 137 4.09 -9.12 6.63
N PRO A 138 3.62 -10.02 7.50
CA PRO A 138 3.44 -9.77 8.93
C PRO A 138 4.74 -9.32 9.60
N SER A 139 4.62 -8.28 10.44
CA SER A 139 5.60 -7.80 11.42
C SER A 139 6.83 -8.72 11.63
N PRO A 140 8.05 -8.32 11.24
CA PRO A 140 9.27 -9.04 11.55
C PRO A 140 9.69 -8.79 13.01
N SER A 141 8.90 -9.30 13.95
CA SER A 141 9.33 -9.43 15.36
C SER A 141 10.11 -10.72 15.63
N ALA A 142 10.43 -11.49 14.60
CA ALA A 142 11.32 -12.64 14.68
C ALA A 142 12.01 -12.81 13.31
N SER A 143 13.31 -13.02 13.15
CA SER A 143 14.40 -13.22 14.09
C SER A 143 15.60 -13.56 13.21
N SER A 144 16.63 -12.73 13.20
CA SER A 144 17.99 -13.18 12.87
C SER A 144 19.02 -12.30 13.58
N SER A 145 18.83 -12.14 14.89
CA SER A 145 19.96 -12.00 15.80
C SER A 145 20.34 -13.41 16.26
N PRO A 146 21.60 -13.84 16.12
CA PRO A 146 22.02 -15.16 16.57
C PRO A 146 21.93 -15.23 18.10
N SER A 147 21.22 -16.23 18.62
CA SER A 147 21.14 -16.50 20.06
C SER A 147 22.53 -16.84 20.62
N PRO A 148 22.88 -16.45 21.86
CA PRO A 148 24.13 -16.88 22.50
C PRO A 148 24.08 -18.39 22.80
N PRO A 149 25.23 -19.09 22.79
CA PRO A 149 25.28 -20.52 23.11
C PRO A 149 24.90 -20.75 24.59
N PRO A 150 24.26 -21.89 24.93
CA PRO A 150 23.93 -22.19 26.31
C PRO A 150 25.19 -22.49 27.13
N SER A 151 25.30 -21.82 28.28
CA SER A 151 26.30 -22.06 29.32
C SER A 151 26.31 -23.53 29.74
N ALA A 152 27.49 -24.16 29.68
CA ALA A 152 27.72 -25.49 30.22
C ALA A 152 27.57 -25.46 31.76
N SER A 153 26.57 -26.17 32.28
CA SER A 153 26.46 -26.51 33.70
C SER A 153 26.87 -27.96 33.91
N SER A 154 27.93 -28.11 34.67
CA SER A 154 28.58 -29.31 35.18
C SER A 154 27.64 -30.26 35.94
N SER A 155 27.89 -31.57 35.87
CA SER A 155 27.94 -32.54 36.99
C SER A 155 27.95 -33.99 36.47
N PRO A 156 28.32 -35.00 37.28
CA PRO A 156 28.78 -34.96 38.68
C PRO A 156 30.27 -35.25 38.88
#